data_AF-A0A4U2ZF03-F1
#
_entry.id   AF-A0A4U2ZF03-F1
#
_cell.length_a   1.000
_cell.length_b   1.000
_cell.length_c   1.000
_cell.angle_alpha   90.00
_cell.angle_beta   90.00
_cell.angle_gamma   90.00
#
_symmetry.space_group_name_H-M   'P 1'
#
loop_
_entity.id
_entity.type
_entity.pdbx_description
1 polymer ?
#
loop_
_entity_poly.entity_id
_entity_poly.type
_entity_poly.pdbx_seq_one_letter_code
_entity_poly.pdbx_strand_id
1 'polypeptide(L)'
;FKLKDRQTSSTITIQHLLTHTSGISTYEGLSLSDMQSKNSTALKANVMKLSNIKLTAPPGEKYQYSNANYIVLGALIEGVTNES
;
A
#
# COMPACT_ATOMS: atom_id res chain seq x y z
N PHE A 1 0.58 2.36 7.74
CA PHE A 1 0.16 3.38 6.77
C PHE A 1 -1.25 3.84 7.10
N LYS A 2 -1.70 5.00 6.62
CA LYS A 2 -3.06 5.50 6.88
C LYS A 2 -3.66 5.94 5.56
N LEU A 3 -4.83 5.41 5.21
CA LEU A 3 -5.67 5.93 4.13
C LEU A 3 -6.49 7.14 4.60
N LYS A 4 -7.13 7.85 3.66
CA LYS A 4 -8.02 8.98 3.95
C LYS A 4 -9.15 8.58 4.89
N ASP A 5 -9.72 7.41 4.64
CA ASP A 5 -10.62 6.74 5.56
C ASP A 5 -9.82 5.85 6.53
N ARG A 6 -9.70 6.30 7.78
CA ARG A 6 -8.99 5.57 8.83
C ARG A 6 -9.68 4.28 9.25
N GLN A 7 -11.01 4.20 9.13
CA GLN A 7 -11.76 2.99 9.46
C GLN A 7 -11.44 1.90 8.43
N THR A 8 -11.49 2.24 7.16
CA THR A 8 -11.08 1.32 6.08
C THR A 8 -9.59 0.99 6.15
N SER A 9 -8.73 1.95 6.50
CA SER A 9 -7.29 1.67 6.66
C SER A 9 -6.97 0.66 7.75
N SER A 10 -7.81 0.54 8.79
CA SER A 10 -7.60 -0.37 9.91
C SER A 10 -8.17 -1.77 9.67
N THR A 11 -8.94 -1.97 8.59
CA THR A 11 -9.44 -3.29 8.17
C THR A 11 -8.56 -3.98 7.13
N ILE A 12 -7.59 -3.28 6.53
CA ILE A 12 -6.62 -3.88 5.61
C ILE A 12 -5.60 -4.72 6.40
N THR A 13 -5.51 -6.00 6.10
CA THR A 13 -4.58 -6.95 6.73
C THR A 13 -3.41 -7.30 5.80
N ILE A 14 -2.36 -7.92 6.36
CA ILE A 14 -1.24 -8.48 5.57
C ILE A 14 -1.77 -9.48 4.53
N GLN A 15 -2.76 -10.30 4.88
CA GLN A 15 -3.38 -11.25 3.97
C GLN A 15 -4.04 -10.55 2.78
N HIS A 16 -4.75 -9.44 2.99
CA HIS A 16 -5.36 -8.68 1.89
C HIS A 16 -4.31 -8.09 0.94
N LEU A 17 -3.17 -7.65 1.46
CA LEU A 17 -2.06 -7.15 0.64
C LEU A 17 -1.43 -8.28 -0.20
N LEU A 18 -1.11 -9.42 0.44
CA LEU A 18 -0.50 -10.58 -0.23
C LEU A 18 -1.42 -11.23 -1.28
N THR A 19 -2.73 -11.19 -1.06
CA THR A 19 -3.73 -11.80 -1.96
C THR A 19 -4.30 -10.80 -2.98
N HIS A 20 -3.81 -9.56 -3.01
CA HIS A 20 -4.33 -8.51 -3.87
C HIS A 20 -5.84 -8.24 -3.71
N THR A 21 -6.34 -8.32 -2.49
CA THR A 21 -7.73 -8.02 -2.12
C THR A 21 -7.86 -6.77 -1.25
N SER A 22 -6.85 -5.90 -1.22
CA SER A 22 -6.81 -4.68 -0.40
C SER A 22 -7.77 -3.57 -0.85
N GLY A 23 -8.31 -3.65 -2.06
CA GLY A 23 -9.10 -2.58 -2.69
C GLY A 23 -8.26 -1.45 -3.29
N ILE A 24 -6.92 -1.52 -3.24
CA ILE A 24 -6.04 -0.53 -3.86
C ILE A 24 -6.01 -0.77 -5.37
N SER A 25 -6.22 0.28 -6.16
CA SER A 25 -6.30 0.15 -7.61
C SER A 25 -4.93 -0.14 -8.24
N THR A 26 -4.95 -0.75 -9.43
CA THR A 26 -3.76 -0.93 -10.27
C THR A 26 -3.14 0.41 -10.66
N TYR A 27 -3.97 1.42 -10.94
CA TYR A 27 -3.53 2.77 -11.29
C TYR A 27 -2.74 3.44 -10.16
N GLU A 28 -3.25 3.36 -8.93
CA GLU A 28 -2.52 3.85 -7.75
C GLU A 28 -1.20 3.10 -7.56
N GLY A 29 -1.20 1.79 -7.82
CA GLY A 29 0.01 0.97 -7.80
C GLY A 29 1.06 1.46 -8.80
N LEU A 30 0.66 1.72 -10.04
CA LEU A 30 1.56 2.23 -11.09
C LEU A 30 2.07 3.63 -10.76
N SER A 31 1.19 4.54 -10.34
CA SER A 31 1.57 5.91 -9.95
C SER A 31 2.63 5.94 -8.85
N LEU A 32 2.60 4.98 -7.92
CA LEU A 32 3.60 4.84 -6.87
C LEU A 32 4.89 4.15 -7.34
N SER A 33 4.78 3.17 -8.25
CA SER A 33 5.94 2.46 -8.81
C SER A 33 6.80 3.33 -9.72
N ASP A 34 6.19 4.22 -10.49
CA ASP A 34 6.90 5.12 -11.42
C ASP A 34 7.75 6.17 -10.68
N MET A 35 7.49 6.38 -9.39
CA MET A 35 8.22 7.33 -8.54
C MET A 35 9.49 6.72 -7.92
N GLN A 36 10.16 5.77 -8.58
CA GLN A 36 11.42 5.16 -8.13
C GLN A 36 12.46 6.23 -7.79
N SER A 37 12.53 6.61 -6.52
CA SER A 37 13.64 7.35 -5.95
C SER A 37 14.56 6.32 -5.31
N LYS A 38 15.83 6.33 -5.69
CA LYS A 38 16.87 5.37 -5.24
C LYS A 38 17.29 5.54 -3.77
N ASN A 39 16.52 6.29 -2.99
CA ASN A 39 16.86 6.63 -1.61
C ASN A 39 16.12 5.70 -0.65
N SER A 40 16.81 5.24 0.40
CA SER A 40 16.26 4.38 1.47
C SER A 40 15.04 4.97 2.19
N THR A 41 14.76 6.27 2.03
CA THR A 41 13.57 6.95 2.57
C THR A 41 12.34 6.87 1.65
N ALA A 42 12.49 6.32 0.45
CA ALA A 42 11.46 6.30 -0.58
C ALA A 42 10.23 5.46 -0.20
N LEU A 43 10.42 4.33 0.49
CA LEU A 43 9.33 3.41 0.83
C LEU A 43 8.33 4.04 1.80
N LYS A 44 8.79 4.62 2.91
CA LYS A 44 7.91 5.35 3.85
C LYS A 44 7.24 6.56 3.18
N ALA A 45 7.96 7.30 2.34
CA ALA A 45 7.41 8.45 1.61
C ALA A 45 6.32 8.04 0.60
N ASN A 46 6.52 6.93 -0.13
CA ASN A 46 5.56 6.39 -1.07
C ASN A 46 4.29 5.90 -0.35
N VAL A 47 4.46 5.26 0.79
CA VAL A 47 3.34 4.82 1.62
C VAL A 47 2.53 5.98 2.20
N MET A 48 3.15 7.13 2.49
CA MET A 48 2.39 8.34 2.89
C MET A 48 1.47 8.87 1.79
N LYS A 49 1.80 8.66 0.50
CA LYS A 49 0.93 9.09 -0.61
C LYS A 49 -0.37 8.29 -0.71
N LEU A 50 -0.37 7.05 -0.20
CA LEU A 50 -1.59 6.24 -0.06
C LEU A 50 -2.64 6.91 0.85
N SER A 51 -2.27 7.90 1.65
CA SER A 51 -3.22 8.63 2.50
C SER A 51 -4.32 9.38 1.77
N ASN A 52 -4.16 9.64 0.47
CA ASN A 52 -5.15 10.40 -0.30
C ASN A 52 -5.92 9.58 -1.34
N ILE A 53 -5.68 8.26 -1.42
CA ILE A 53 -6.29 7.42 -2.45
C ILE A 53 -7.71 7.00 -2.06
N LYS A 54 -8.51 6.68 -3.07
CA LYS A 54 -9.82 6.05 -2.91
C LYS A 54 -9.73 4.57 -3.28
N LEU A 55 -10.28 3.70 -2.44
CA LEU A 55 -10.36 2.27 -2.76
C LEU A 55 -11.40 2.00 -3.85
N THR A 56 -11.15 0.96 -4.64
CA THR A 56 -12.07 0.49 -5.69
C THR A 56 -13.10 -0.50 -5.16
N ALA A 57 -12.82 -1.14 -4.02
CA ALA A 57 -13.69 -2.04 -3.29
C ALA A 57 -13.28 -2.09 -1.81
N PRO A 58 -14.17 -2.52 -0.89
CA PRO A 58 -13.79 -2.83 0.48
C PRO A 58 -12.71 -3.94 0.55
N PRO A 59 -11.82 -3.90 1.56
CA PRO A 59 -10.80 -4.94 1.73
C PRO A 59 -11.43 -6.34 1.88
N GLY A 60 -10.92 -7.30 1.13
CA GLY A 60 -11.38 -8.70 1.11
C GLY A 60 -12.46 -9.02 0.07
N GLU A 61 -13.13 -8.01 -0.51
CA GLU A 61 -14.28 -8.25 -1.39
C GLU A 61 -13.92 -8.52 -2.85
N LYS A 62 -12.81 -7.97 -3.34
CA LYS A 62 -12.45 -8.05 -4.76
C LYS A 62 -10.95 -8.20 -4.97
N TYR A 63 -10.58 -9.15 -5.82
CA TYR A 63 -9.24 -9.26 -6.34
C TYR A 63 -8.95 -8.13 -7.34
N GLN A 64 -7.87 -7.39 -7.10
CA GLN A 64 -7.30 -6.43 -8.03
C GLN A 64 -5.78 -6.33 -7.81
N TYR A 65 -5.00 -6.71 -8.82
CA TYR A 65 -3.56 -6.56 -8.78
C TYR A 65 -3.14 -5.10 -8.61
N SER A 66 -2.21 -4.84 -7.69
CA SER A 66 -1.67 -3.50 -7.43
C SER A 66 -0.28 -3.60 -6.81
N ASN A 67 0.70 -2.92 -7.42
CA ASN A 67 2.06 -2.83 -6.91
C ASN A 67 2.12 -2.13 -5.54
N ALA A 68 1.15 -1.26 -5.24
CA ALA A 68 1.04 -0.59 -3.96
C ALA A 68 1.01 -1.58 -2.79
N ASN A 69 0.43 -2.78 -2.98
CA ASN A 69 0.37 -3.78 -1.93
C ASN A 69 1.77 -4.22 -1.48
N TYR A 70 2.68 -4.45 -2.43
CA TYR A 70 4.04 -4.85 -2.12
C TYR A 70 4.88 -3.68 -1.59
N ILE A 71 4.65 -2.45 -2.05
CA ILE A 71 5.29 -1.25 -1.49
C ILE A 71 4.92 -1.10 -0.01
N VAL A 72 3.66 -1.31 0.35
CA VAL A 72 3.20 -1.30 1.74
C VAL A 72 3.84 -2.42 2.55
N LEU A 73 3.92 -3.64 2.01
CA LEU A 73 4.55 -4.77 2.68
C LEU A 73 6.05 -4.52 2.92
N GLY A 74 6.76 -3.96 1.94
CA GLY A 74 8.17 -3.58 2.07
C GLY A 74 8.37 -2.58 3.22
N ALA A 75 7.61 -1.48 3.22
CA ALA A 75 7.68 -0.48 4.29
C ALA A 75 7.28 -1.04 5.67
N LEU A 76 6.39 -2.05 5.72
CA LEU A 76 6.04 -2.75 6.95
C LEU A 76 7.23 -3.58 7.44
N ILE A 77 7.87 -4.35 6.56
CA ILE A 77 9.05 -5.17 6.87
C ILE A 77 10.16 -4.27 7.40
N GLU A 78 10.53 -3.19 6.69
CA GLU A 78 11.53 -2.23 7.16
C GLU A 78 11.18 -1.64 8.53
N GLY A 79 9.89 -1.37 8.77
CA GLY A 79 9.40 -0.83 10.03
C GLY A 79 9.52 -1.79 11.21
N VAL A 80 9.43 -3.10 10.98
CA VAL A 80 9.55 -4.12 12.04
C VAL A 80 10.99 -4.61 12.22
N THR A 81 11.79 -4.63 11.15
CA THR A 81 13.21 -5.06 11.20
C THR A 81 14.15 -3.91 11.56
N ASN A 82 13.77 -2.66 11.26
CA ASN A 82 14.66 -1.49 11.24
C ASN A 82 15.80 -1.58 10.22
N GLU A 83 15.63 -2.40 9.19
CA GLU A 83 16.59 -2.63 8.10
C GLU A 83 15.99 -2.20 6.75
N SER A 84 16.82 -1.74 5.81
CA SER A 84 16.42 -1.24 4.47
C SER A 84 17.05 -2.05 3.35
#